data_AF-A0A1H6RJ66-F1
#
_entry.id   AF-A0A1H6RJ66-F1
#
_cell.length_a   1.000
_cell.length_b   1.000
_cell.length_c   1.000
_cell.angle_alpha   90.00
_cell.angle_beta   90.00
_cell.angle_gamma   90.00
#
_symmetry.space_group_name_H-M   'P 1'
#
loop_
_entity.id
_entity.type
_entity.pdbx_description
1 polymer ?
#
loop_
_entity_poly.entity_id
_entity_poly.type
_entity_poly.pdbx_seq_one_letter_code
_entity_poly.pdbx_strand_id
1 'polypeptide(L)'
;MGHFPSWMLQGAHHYLKASEVLDAQNLPHVAQVNAAIGMEILLKSFISVPDQHPGTSGETYKLDSAALAAAHQHLKSVGKTSHKTADKHDLLTLFHAMPEAIRSSLSLDSQEDSFERYRDVFTHQQPASV
;
A
#
# COMPACT_ATOMS: atom_id res chain seq x y z
N MET A 1 14.99 7.25 -16.74
CA MET A 1 14.22 6.80 -15.55
C MET A 1 13.08 7.77 -15.38
N GLY A 2 11.85 7.28 -15.52
CA GLY A 2 10.63 8.10 -15.44
C GLY A 2 10.40 8.62 -14.03
N HIS A 3 9.66 9.72 -13.93
CA HIS A 3 9.37 10.46 -12.71
C HIS A 3 8.96 9.53 -11.55
N PHE A 4 9.69 9.62 -10.44
CA PHE A 4 9.44 8.87 -9.22
C PHE A 4 8.86 9.82 -8.16
N PRO A 5 7.67 9.54 -7.60
CA PRO A 5 6.99 10.47 -6.70
C PRO A 5 7.65 10.48 -5.32
N SER A 6 8.82 11.14 -5.20
CA SER A 6 9.64 11.18 -3.99
C SER A 6 8.91 11.70 -2.75
N TRP A 7 7.94 12.60 -2.94
CA TRP A 7 7.07 13.10 -1.89
C TRP A 7 6.19 11.99 -1.28
N MET A 8 5.78 10.97 -2.05
CA MET A 8 5.06 9.81 -1.51
C MET A 8 5.96 9.00 -0.58
N LEU A 9 7.23 8.82 -0.90
CA LEU A 9 8.17 8.09 -0.04
C LEU A 9 8.43 8.85 1.26
N GLN A 10 8.58 10.17 1.20
CA GLN A 10 8.69 10.99 2.40
C GLN A 10 7.42 10.89 3.26
N GLY A 11 6.25 10.93 2.62
CA GLY A 11 4.97 10.72 3.30
C GLY A 11 4.88 9.36 3.98
N ALA A 12 5.19 8.27 3.25
CA ALA A 12 5.23 6.92 3.79
C ALA A 12 6.18 6.82 5.00
N HIS A 13 7.38 7.36 4.88
CA HIS A 13 8.36 7.39 5.97
C HIS A 13 7.83 8.13 7.21
N HIS A 14 7.14 9.26 7.07
CA HIS A 14 6.55 9.97 8.20
C HIS A 14 5.51 9.13 8.94
N TYR A 15 4.63 8.43 8.21
CA TYR A 15 3.65 7.54 8.82
C TYR A 15 4.29 6.34 9.53
N LEU A 16 5.34 5.75 8.93
CA LEU A 16 6.09 4.66 9.58
C LEU A 16 6.80 5.15 10.85
N LYS A 17 7.47 6.30 10.82
CA LYS A 17 8.08 6.90 12.02
C LYS A 17 7.03 7.25 13.08
N ALA A 18 5.87 7.74 12.68
CA ALA A 18 4.76 7.98 13.60
C ALA A 18 4.29 6.67 14.25
N SER A 19 4.21 5.57 13.50
CA SER A 19 3.82 4.27 14.07
C SER A 19 4.78 3.81 15.18
N GLU A 20 6.09 3.95 14.98
CA GLU A 20 7.09 3.61 16.01
C GLU A 20 6.92 4.45 17.28
N VAL A 21 6.68 5.76 17.12
CA VAL A 21 6.50 6.69 18.24
C VAL A 21 5.20 6.43 19.00
N LEU A 22 4.14 6.03 18.30
CA LEU A 22 2.83 5.72 18.88
C LEU A 22 2.87 4.37 19.62
N ASP A 23 3.56 3.38 19.08
CA ASP A 23 3.73 2.08 19.72
C ASP A 23 4.51 2.23 21.04
N ALA A 24 5.61 2.99 21.01
CA ALA A 24 6.40 3.33 22.20
C ALA A 24 5.60 4.10 23.28
N GLN A 25 4.48 4.73 22.91
CA GLN A 25 3.56 5.43 23.82
C GLN A 25 2.37 4.57 24.28
N ASN A 26 2.41 3.25 24.02
CA ASN A 26 1.32 2.32 24.34
C ASN A 26 0.00 2.65 23.60
N LEU A 27 0.09 3.13 22.35
CA LEU A 27 -1.06 3.35 21.46
C LEU A 27 -1.02 2.37 20.27
N PRO A 28 -1.02 1.03 20.50
CA PRO A 28 -0.70 0.04 19.48
C PRO A 28 -1.70 0.02 18.30
N HIS A 29 -2.98 0.30 18.55
CA HIS A 29 -3.97 0.37 17.49
C HIS A 29 -3.69 1.56 16.55
N VAL A 30 -3.41 2.74 17.10
CA VAL A 30 -3.10 3.93 16.31
C VAL A 30 -1.77 3.76 15.58
N ALA A 31 -0.80 3.09 16.22
CA ALA A 31 0.46 2.71 15.60
C ALA A 31 0.24 1.79 14.38
N GLN A 32 -0.56 0.74 14.53
CA GLN A 32 -0.88 -0.20 13.45
C GLN A 32 -1.57 0.50 12.27
N VAL A 33 -2.52 1.41 12.53
CA VAL A 33 -3.15 2.22 11.47
C VAL A 33 -2.10 3.06 10.74
N ASN A 34 -1.22 3.75 11.46
CA ASN A 34 -0.15 4.55 10.84
C ASN A 34 0.82 3.67 10.02
N ALA A 35 1.17 2.49 10.50
CA ALA A 35 2.00 1.55 9.76
C ALA A 35 1.34 1.11 8.45
N ALA A 36 0.04 0.78 8.49
CA ALA A 36 -0.72 0.42 7.30
C ALA A 36 -0.81 1.58 6.30
N ILE A 37 -1.05 2.82 6.75
CA ILE A 37 -1.03 4.01 5.87
C ILE A 37 0.35 4.17 5.23
N GLY A 38 1.42 4.06 6.02
CA GLY A 38 2.79 4.15 5.54
C GLY A 38 3.08 3.12 4.44
N MET A 39 2.66 1.87 4.66
CA MET A 39 2.81 0.80 3.67
C MET A 39 1.93 1.00 2.44
N GLU A 40 0.69 1.45 2.58
CA GLU A 40 -0.20 1.78 1.45
C GLU A 40 0.44 2.84 0.55
N ILE A 41 0.94 3.94 1.14
CA ILE A 41 1.59 5.03 0.39
C ILE A 41 2.87 4.51 -0.29
N LEU A 42 3.68 3.72 0.41
CA LEU A 42 4.91 3.14 -0.14
C LEU A 42 4.61 2.25 -1.35
N LEU A 43 3.67 1.30 -1.23
CA LEU A 43 3.30 0.41 -2.32
C LEU A 43 2.72 1.18 -3.51
N LYS A 44 1.85 2.16 -3.24
CA LYS A 44 1.30 3.04 -4.28
C LYS A 44 2.38 3.82 -5.03
N SER A 45 3.47 4.21 -4.36
CA SER A 45 4.55 4.95 -5.01
C SER A 45 5.20 4.19 -6.17
N PHE A 46 5.18 2.85 -6.15
CA PHE A 46 5.73 2.00 -7.21
C PHE A 46 4.79 1.75 -8.38
N ILE A 47 3.49 2.02 -8.20
CA ILE A 47 2.46 1.86 -9.24
C ILE A 47 1.81 3.20 -9.59
N SER A 48 2.39 4.31 -9.16
CA SER A 48 1.97 5.65 -9.52
C SER A 48 2.57 6.04 -10.86
N VAL A 49 1.73 6.46 -11.80
CA VAL A 49 2.12 6.92 -13.12
C VAL A 49 1.68 8.38 -13.31
N PRO A 50 2.45 9.21 -14.04
CA PRO A 50 2.02 10.57 -14.37
C PRO A 50 0.66 10.58 -15.08
N ASP A 51 -0.19 11.55 -14.73
CA ASP A 51 -1.52 11.70 -15.30
C ASP A 51 -1.67 13.03 -16.05
N GLN A 52 -1.51 14.15 -15.34
CA GLN A 52 -1.62 15.49 -15.93
C GLN A 52 -0.34 16.29 -15.72
N HIS A 53 -0.06 17.20 -16.65
CA HIS A 53 1.08 18.12 -16.63
C HIS A 53 2.46 17.48 -16.37
N PRO A 54 2.80 16.38 -17.09
CA PRO A 54 4.04 15.68 -16.86
C PRO A 54 5.26 16.60 -17.05
N GLY A 55 6.23 16.51 -16.15
CA GLY A 55 7.45 17.33 -16.18
C GLY A 55 7.29 18.76 -15.66
N THR A 56 6.14 19.12 -15.09
CA THR A 56 5.91 20.45 -14.47
C THR A 56 5.78 20.35 -12.95
N SER A 57 5.81 21.51 -12.26
CA SER A 57 5.50 21.57 -10.82
C SER A 57 4.05 21.20 -10.48
N GLY A 58 3.14 21.19 -11.46
CA GLY A 58 1.75 20.77 -11.32
C GLY A 58 1.49 19.33 -11.79
N GLU A 59 2.53 18.51 -11.93
CA GLU A 59 2.41 17.11 -12.34
C GLU A 59 1.54 16.34 -11.34
N THR A 60 0.47 15.72 -11.84
CA THR A 60 -0.40 14.85 -11.05
C THR A 60 -0.11 13.39 -11.35
N TYR A 61 -0.47 12.52 -10.41
CA TYR A 61 -0.25 11.09 -10.52
C TYR A 61 -1.55 10.34 -10.32
N LYS A 62 -1.69 9.22 -11.01
CA LYS A 62 -2.74 8.22 -10.80
C LYS A 62 -2.12 6.85 -10.58
N LEU A 63 -2.89 5.93 -10.03
CA LEU A 63 -2.48 4.53 -9.93
C LEU A 63 -2.60 3.85 -11.29
N ASP A 64 -1.65 2.97 -11.60
CA ASP A 64 -1.71 2.08 -12.75
C ASP A 64 -2.88 1.10 -12.60
N SER A 65 -3.97 1.39 -13.32
CA SER A 65 -5.19 0.58 -13.28
C SER A 65 -4.99 -0.80 -13.90
N ALA A 66 -4.05 -0.97 -14.83
CA ALA A 66 -3.75 -2.27 -15.42
C ALA A 66 -3.00 -3.15 -14.43
N ALA A 67 -2.02 -2.60 -13.71
CA ALA A 67 -1.32 -3.30 -12.63
C ALA A 67 -2.28 -3.75 -11.52
N LEU A 68 -3.16 -2.85 -11.07
CA LEU A 68 -4.20 -3.17 -10.07
C LEU A 68 -5.17 -4.26 -10.57
N ALA A 69 -5.60 -4.19 -11.83
CA ALA A 69 -6.48 -5.20 -12.41
C ALA A 69 -5.79 -6.56 -12.50
N ALA A 70 -4.52 -6.62 -12.91
CA ALA A 70 -3.76 -7.85 -12.99
C ALA A 70 -3.58 -8.49 -11.60
N ALA A 71 -3.19 -7.71 -10.60
CA ALA A 71 -3.07 -8.16 -9.21
C ALA A 71 -4.40 -8.71 -8.68
N HIS A 72 -5.50 -8.00 -8.91
CA HIS A 72 -6.83 -8.44 -8.51
C HIS A 72 -7.25 -9.75 -9.17
N GLN A 73 -6.98 -9.93 -10.46
CA GLN A 73 -7.27 -11.17 -11.17
C GLN A 73 -6.42 -12.34 -10.65
N HIS A 74 -5.15 -12.09 -10.33
CA HIS A 74 -4.29 -13.08 -9.69
C HIS A 74 -4.86 -13.50 -8.33
N LEU A 75 -5.19 -12.55 -7.46
CA LEU A 75 -5.77 -12.85 -6.15
C LEU A 75 -7.10 -13.60 -6.25
N LYS A 76 -7.92 -13.30 -7.27
CA LYS A 76 -9.15 -14.06 -7.54
C LYS A 76 -8.86 -15.51 -7.94
N SER A 77 -7.88 -15.73 -8.81
CA SER A 77 -7.57 -17.07 -9.30
C SER A 77 -7.01 -17.99 -8.22
N VAL A 78 -6.29 -17.42 -7.23
CA VAL A 78 -5.79 -18.16 -6.06
C VAL A 78 -6.74 -18.15 -4.86
N GLY A 79 -7.96 -17.62 -5.01
CA GLY A 79 -8.97 -17.61 -3.96
C GLY A 79 -8.70 -16.67 -2.77
N LYS A 80 -7.76 -15.73 -2.91
CA LYS A 80 -7.41 -14.74 -1.88
C LYS A 80 -8.28 -13.48 -1.92
N THR A 81 -9.21 -13.32 -2.85
CA THR A 81 -10.19 -12.22 -2.82
C THR A 81 -11.52 -12.61 -3.44
N SER A 82 -12.62 -12.11 -2.87
CA SER A 82 -13.99 -12.24 -3.42
C SER A 82 -14.54 -10.91 -3.94
N HIS A 83 -13.76 -9.81 -3.84
CA HIS A 83 -14.20 -8.48 -4.26
C HIS A 83 -14.54 -8.45 -5.75
N LYS A 84 -15.63 -7.75 -6.10
CA LYS A 84 -16.05 -7.60 -7.50
C LYS A 84 -14.99 -6.86 -8.31
N THR A 85 -14.50 -5.75 -7.78
CA THR A 85 -13.51 -4.85 -8.40
C THR A 85 -12.20 -4.84 -7.61
N ALA A 86 -11.11 -4.42 -8.25
CA ALA A 86 -9.83 -4.22 -7.58
C ALA A 86 -9.97 -3.14 -6.49
N ASP A 87 -9.54 -3.44 -5.27
CA ASP A 87 -9.52 -2.49 -4.18
C ASP A 87 -8.14 -1.80 -4.13
N LYS A 88 -8.15 -0.48 -4.24
CA LYS A 88 -6.94 0.35 -4.21
C LYS A 88 -6.43 0.64 -2.79
N HIS A 89 -7.12 0.16 -1.76
CA HIS A 89 -6.75 0.29 -0.35
C HIS A 89 -6.36 -1.06 0.28
N ASP A 90 -6.65 -2.17 -0.41
CA ASP A 90 -6.23 -3.51 -0.02
C ASP A 90 -4.70 -3.66 -0.17
N LEU A 91 -4.00 -3.77 0.96
CA LEU A 91 -2.54 -3.88 0.97
C LEU A 91 -2.03 -5.11 0.22
N LEU A 92 -2.78 -6.22 0.21
CA LEU A 92 -2.38 -7.42 -0.52
C LEU A 92 -2.53 -7.21 -2.03
N THR A 93 -3.60 -6.53 -2.46
CA THR A 93 -3.77 -6.13 -3.88
C THR A 93 -2.64 -5.18 -4.31
N LEU A 94 -2.29 -4.19 -3.49
CA LEU A 94 -1.20 -3.25 -3.78
C LEU A 94 0.17 -3.95 -3.83
N PHE A 95 0.41 -4.91 -2.93
CA PHE A 95 1.62 -5.73 -2.92
C PHE A 95 1.81 -6.52 -4.23
N HIS A 96 0.75 -7.18 -4.70
CA HIS A 96 0.78 -7.93 -5.97
C HIS A 96 0.73 -7.04 -7.22
N ALA A 97 0.32 -5.77 -7.10
CA ALA A 97 0.39 -4.81 -8.20
C ALA A 97 1.79 -4.25 -8.43
N MET A 98 2.66 -4.32 -7.42
CA MET A 98 4.04 -3.85 -7.52
C MET A 98 4.86 -4.76 -8.44
N PRO A 99 5.79 -4.22 -9.25
CA PRO A 99 6.64 -5.05 -10.11
C PRO A 99 7.41 -6.11 -9.32
N GLU A 100 7.31 -7.37 -9.75
CA GLU A 100 7.91 -8.53 -9.07
C GLU A 100 9.41 -8.33 -8.81
N ALA A 101 10.16 -7.84 -9.79
CA ALA A 101 11.60 -7.59 -9.65
C ALA A 101 11.92 -6.62 -8.49
N ILE A 102 11.08 -5.60 -8.28
CA ILE A 102 11.25 -4.65 -7.18
C ILE A 102 10.91 -5.34 -5.85
N ARG A 103 9.78 -6.04 -5.80
CA ARG A 103 9.33 -6.82 -4.64
C ARG A 103 10.40 -7.78 -4.12
N SER A 104 11.01 -8.54 -5.02
CA SER A 104 12.09 -9.47 -4.70
C SER A 104 13.37 -8.74 -4.29
N SER A 105 13.75 -7.66 -4.96
CA SER A 105 14.94 -6.86 -4.60
C SER A 105 14.86 -6.26 -3.19
N LEU A 106 13.65 -5.93 -2.74
CA LEU A 106 13.36 -5.39 -1.41
C LEU A 106 13.03 -6.48 -0.38
N SER A 107 13.12 -7.76 -0.77
CA SER A 107 12.75 -8.91 0.07
C SER A 107 11.32 -8.84 0.64
N LEU A 108 10.41 -8.15 -0.06
CA LEU A 108 9.02 -8.02 0.39
C LEU A 108 8.21 -9.31 0.17
N ASP A 109 8.68 -10.21 -0.70
CA ASP A 109 8.07 -11.53 -0.92
C ASP A 109 7.94 -12.33 0.39
N SER A 110 8.91 -12.21 1.30
CA SER A 110 8.86 -12.89 2.60
C SER A 110 7.84 -12.30 3.57
N GLN A 111 7.15 -11.21 3.19
CA GLN A 111 6.20 -10.47 4.02
C GLN A 111 4.77 -10.55 3.47
N GLU A 112 4.49 -11.38 2.46
CA GLU A 112 3.15 -11.50 1.87
C GLU A 112 2.07 -11.77 2.93
N ASP A 113 2.32 -12.68 3.86
CA ASP A 113 1.39 -13.02 4.95
C ASP A 113 1.05 -11.81 5.83
N SER A 114 1.98 -10.88 6.01
CA SER A 114 1.74 -9.62 6.73
C SER A 114 0.80 -8.72 5.95
N PHE A 115 0.98 -8.59 4.64
CA PHE A 115 0.08 -7.82 3.79
C PHE A 115 -1.32 -8.44 3.75
N GLU A 116 -1.42 -9.78 3.72
CA GLU A 116 -2.69 -10.49 3.79
C GLU A 116 -3.39 -10.28 5.14
N ARG A 117 -2.66 -10.37 6.26
CA ARG A 117 -3.22 -10.16 7.61
C ARG A 117 -3.73 -8.74 7.83
N TYR A 118 -3.05 -7.74 7.28
CA TYR A 118 -3.33 -6.33 7.53
C TYR A 118 -4.03 -5.62 6.37
N ARG A 119 -4.47 -6.37 5.35
CA ARG A 119 -5.10 -5.83 4.13
C ARG A 119 -6.28 -4.90 4.36
N ASP A 120 -7.02 -5.14 5.44
CA ASP A 120 -8.28 -4.47 5.80
C ASP A 120 -8.12 -3.62 7.08
N VAL A 121 -6.91 -3.16 7.40
CA VAL A 121 -6.69 -2.35 8.62
C VAL A 121 -7.58 -1.11 8.68
N PHE A 122 -7.99 -0.58 7.52
CA PHE A 122 -8.87 0.59 7.42
C PHE A 122 -10.35 0.30 7.62
N THR A 123 -10.76 -0.97 7.49
CA THR A 123 -12.17 -1.40 7.50
C THR A 123 -12.51 -2.27 8.69
N HIS A 124 -11.53 -2.86 9.37
CA HIS A 124 -11.71 -3.54 10.64
C HIS A 124 -11.96 -2.53 11.78
N GLN A 125 -13.23 -2.20 12.01
CA GLN A 125 -13.66 -1.74 13.33
C GLN A 125 -13.54 -2.92 14.30
N GLN A 126 -12.62 -2.86 15.27
CA GLN A 126 -12.75 -3.74 16.43
C GLN A 126 -14.00 -3.32 17.22
N PRO A 127 -14.87 -4.26 17.64
CA PRO A 127 -15.89 -3.95 18.62
C PRO A 127 -15.18 -3.45 19.88
N ALA A 128 -15.69 -2.34 20.45
CA ALA A 128 -15.21 -1.82 21.71
C ALA A 128 -15.19 -2.96 22.74
N SER A 129 -14.01 -3.25 23.29
CA SER A 129 -13.89 -4.10 24.46
C SER A 129 -14.66 -3.43 25.60
N VAL A 130 -15.81 -4.01 25.97
CA VAL A 130 -16.58 -3.64 27.18
C VAL A 130 -15.96 -4.31 28.39
#